data_AF-A0A3S8WY76-F1
#
_entry.id   AF-A0A3S8WY76-F1
#
_cell.length_a   1.000
_cell.length_b   1.000
_cell.length_c   1.000
_cell.angle_alpha   90.00
_cell.angle_beta   90.00
_cell.angle_gamma   90.00
#
_symmetry.space_group_name_H-M   'P 1'
#
loop_
_entity.id
_entity.type
_entity.pdbx_description
1 polymer ?
#
loop_
_entity_poly.entity_id
_entity_poly.type
_entity_poly.pdbx_seq_one_letter_code
_entity_poly.pdbx_strand_id
1 'polypeptide(L)'
;MTTLDDARALLAEFPVVDGHNDLPWALREQVRYDLGARDIAGDQSAHLHTDIPRLRAGGVGAQFWSVYVRADLPDPVPATLEQIDCVRQLLARHPEDLAPALTAADMERARAQGRIASLMGAEGGHSIADSLGTLRGLYDLGVRYLTLTHNFNVAWADSATDEPAVGGLSAFGREVVREMNRLGMLVDLSHVAATTMRDALDATSAPVIFSHSSARAVCDHPRNIPDDVLERLPANGGVAMVTFVPKFVLQAAVDWTAAADENMRAHGFHHLDTTAEAMKVHRAFEETHPRPVATVATVADHLDHMREVAGVDHLGIGGDYDGTAFTPDGLGDVSGYPNLIAELLDRGWSRTDLAKVTWRNAVRVLGAAEDVARDLRATRAPSNATLESLDG
;
A
#
# COMPACT_ATOMS: atom_id res chain seq x y z
N MET A 1 31.75 4.70 11.29
CA MET A 1 30.36 4.28 11.15
C MET A 1 30.04 4.48 9.68
N THR A 2 29.60 3.45 8.98
CA THR A 2 29.18 3.57 7.56
C THR A 2 27.79 4.24 7.49
N THR A 3 27.38 4.79 6.36
CA THR A 3 26.01 5.33 6.20
C THR A 3 24.93 4.28 6.46
N LEU A 4 25.23 3.00 6.18
CA LEU A 4 24.39 1.87 6.53
C LEU A 4 24.27 1.62 8.05
N ASP A 5 25.36 1.83 8.82
CA ASP A 5 25.30 1.74 10.28
C ASP A 5 24.47 2.91 10.86
N ASP A 6 24.62 4.10 10.31
CA ASP A 6 23.86 5.29 10.69
C ASP A 6 22.36 5.13 10.40
N ALA A 7 22.03 4.51 9.26
CA ALA A 7 20.67 4.14 8.86
C ALA A 7 20.05 3.14 9.84
N ARG A 8 20.76 2.07 10.20
CA ARG A 8 20.30 1.09 11.20
C ARG A 8 20.09 1.74 12.57
N ALA A 9 21.00 2.61 13.00
CA ALA A 9 20.86 3.34 14.25
C ALA A 9 19.65 4.27 14.25
N LEU A 10 19.34 4.92 13.12
CA LEU A 10 18.13 5.72 12.96
C LEU A 10 16.87 4.84 13.06
N LEU A 11 16.84 3.72 12.35
CA LEU A 11 15.70 2.81 12.32
C LEU A 11 15.45 2.13 13.67
N ALA A 12 16.48 1.96 14.50
CA ALA A 12 16.30 1.51 15.88
C ALA A 12 15.53 2.51 16.75
N GLU A 13 15.63 3.82 16.46
CA GLU A 13 14.90 4.88 17.16
C GLU A 13 13.51 5.15 16.53
N PHE A 14 13.48 5.28 15.20
CA PHE A 14 12.30 5.58 14.38
C PHE A 14 12.21 4.56 13.24
N PRO A 15 11.63 3.37 13.52
CA PRO A 15 11.55 2.29 12.55
C PRO A 15 10.58 2.62 11.42
N VAL A 16 10.56 1.78 10.37
CA VAL A 16 9.64 1.92 9.23
C VAL A 16 8.21 1.55 9.65
N VAL A 17 7.26 2.41 9.28
CA VAL A 17 5.84 2.11 9.12
C VAL A 17 5.62 1.82 7.64
N ASP A 18 5.55 0.54 7.29
CA ASP A 18 5.31 0.14 5.91
C ASP A 18 3.81 0.12 5.59
N GLY A 19 3.44 0.78 4.50
CA GLY A 19 2.05 1.02 4.11
C GLY A 19 1.34 -0.15 3.45
N HIS A 20 2.07 -1.13 2.91
CA HIS A 20 1.47 -2.22 2.14
C HIS A 20 2.39 -3.44 2.03
N ASN A 21 1.94 -4.56 2.60
CA ASN A 21 2.59 -5.87 2.47
C ASN A 21 1.51 -6.95 2.35
N ASP A 22 1.64 -7.80 1.33
CA ASP A 22 0.66 -8.77 0.87
C ASP A 22 0.90 -10.19 1.41
N LEU A 23 1.70 -10.33 2.48
CA LEU A 23 1.92 -11.61 3.16
C LEU A 23 0.62 -12.42 3.35
N PRO A 24 -0.52 -11.85 3.78
CA PRO A 24 -1.77 -12.62 3.88
C PRO A 24 -2.22 -13.24 2.55
N TRP A 25 -2.15 -12.51 1.44
CA TRP A 25 -2.48 -13.05 0.11
C TRP A 25 -1.45 -14.09 -0.35
N ALA A 26 -0.16 -13.89 -0.10
CA ALA A 26 0.85 -14.90 -0.39
C ALA A 26 0.61 -16.20 0.40
N LEU A 27 0.21 -16.11 1.67
CA LEU A 27 -0.16 -17.26 2.51
C LEU A 27 -1.44 -17.95 2.01
N ARG A 28 -2.41 -17.19 1.49
CA ARG A 28 -3.60 -17.72 0.82
C ARG A 28 -3.21 -18.59 -0.36
N GLU A 29 -2.44 -18.03 -1.29
CA GLU A 29 -2.16 -18.68 -2.57
C GLU A 29 -1.17 -19.84 -2.43
N GLN A 30 -0.13 -19.69 -1.59
CA GLN A 30 0.92 -20.70 -1.48
C GLN A 30 0.51 -21.90 -0.63
N VAL A 31 -0.21 -21.66 0.48
CA VAL A 31 -0.47 -22.70 1.50
C VAL A 31 -1.89 -22.69 2.03
N ARG A 32 -2.81 -21.91 1.43
CA ARG A 32 -4.21 -21.78 1.85
C ARG A 32 -4.35 -21.58 3.37
N TYR A 33 -3.53 -20.67 3.89
CA TYR A 33 -3.44 -20.32 5.30
C TYR A 33 -3.01 -21.44 6.25
N ASP A 34 -2.38 -22.52 5.76
CA ASP A 34 -1.61 -23.41 6.64
C ASP A 34 -0.35 -22.69 7.12
N LEU A 35 -0.51 -21.88 8.18
CA LEU A 35 0.57 -21.06 8.75
C LEU A 35 1.69 -21.90 9.35
N GLY A 36 1.49 -23.21 9.57
CA GLY A 36 2.57 -24.13 9.96
C GLY A 36 3.53 -24.42 8.81
N ALA A 37 3.04 -24.39 7.56
CA ALA A 37 3.85 -24.59 6.35
C ALA A 37 4.62 -23.33 5.91
N ARG A 38 4.27 -22.17 6.48
CA ARG A 38 4.93 -20.86 6.29
C ARG A 38 5.07 -20.14 7.63
N ASP A 39 5.76 -20.78 8.57
CA ASP A 39 6.00 -20.19 9.88
C ASP A 39 6.99 -19.01 9.76
N ILE A 40 6.47 -17.79 9.87
CA ILE A 40 7.25 -16.55 9.74
C ILE A 40 8.17 -16.27 10.93
N ALA A 41 8.15 -17.10 11.99
CA ALA A 41 9.19 -17.05 13.01
C ALA A 41 10.54 -17.58 12.49
N GLY A 42 10.52 -18.44 11.46
CA GLY A 42 11.69 -18.98 10.79
C GLY A 42 12.04 -18.27 9.48
N ASP A 43 13.13 -18.69 8.86
CA ASP A 43 13.56 -18.21 7.55
C ASP A 43 12.59 -18.68 6.45
N GLN A 44 11.96 -17.71 5.76
CA GLN A 44 11.06 -17.94 4.64
C GLN A 44 11.61 -17.38 3.33
N SER A 45 12.91 -17.06 3.24
CA SER A 45 13.53 -16.42 2.06
C SER A 45 13.37 -17.19 0.75
N ALA A 46 13.16 -18.51 0.82
CA ALA A 46 12.90 -19.34 -0.36
C ALA A 46 11.48 -19.18 -0.94
N HIS A 47 10.56 -18.53 -0.22
CA HIS A 47 9.13 -18.54 -0.52
C HIS A 47 8.46 -17.16 -0.43
N LEU A 48 8.97 -16.30 0.46
CA LEU A 48 8.36 -15.04 0.83
C LEU A 48 9.44 -13.95 0.91
N HIS A 49 9.05 -12.72 0.65
CA HIS A 49 9.82 -11.54 1.04
C HIS A 49 9.77 -11.31 2.55
N THR A 50 8.75 -11.81 3.23
CA THR A 50 8.49 -11.50 4.64
C THR A 50 8.69 -12.68 5.58
N ASP A 51 9.50 -12.45 6.62
CA ASP A 51 9.48 -13.18 7.88
C ASP A 51 9.94 -12.26 9.03
N ILE A 52 9.72 -12.68 10.28
CA ILE A 52 10.03 -11.86 11.46
C ILE A 52 11.52 -11.50 11.52
N PRO A 53 12.48 -12.43 11.36
CA PRO A 53 13.91 -12.08 11.37
C PRO A 53 14.26 -10.97 10.35
N ARG A 54 13.74 -11.04 9.12
CA ARG A 54 13.98 -10.02 8.10
C ARG A 54 13.27 -8.71 8.38
N LEU A 55 12.04 -8.72 8.90
CA LEU A 55 11.34 -7.49 9.33
C LEU A 55 12.17 -6.74 10.38
N ARG A 56 12.75 -7.47 11.35
CA ARG A 56 13.65 -6.90 12.36
C ARG A 56 14.94 -6.36 11.75
N ALA A 57 15.57 -7.12 10.85
CA ALA A 57 16.79 -6.69 10.17
C ALA A 57 16.57 -5.44 9.31
N GLY A 58 15.38 -5.31 8.71
CA GLY A 58 14.96 -4.15 7.94
C GLY A 58 14.54 -2.95 8.78
N GLY A 59 14.41 -3.10 10.10
CA GLY A 59 13.95 -2.03 10.97
C GLY A 59 12.47 -1.68 10.76
N VAL A 60 11.63 -2.66 10.44
CA VAL A 60 10.17 -2.48 10.38
C VAL A 60 9.60 -2.49 11.81
N GLY A 61 8.87 -1.43 12.16
CA GLY A 61 8.27 -1.24 13.48
C GLY A 61 6.76 -1.12 13.45
N ALA A 62 6.18 -0.87 12.28
CA ALA A 62 4.77 -1.07 12.02
C ALA A 62 4.54 -1.54 10.59
N GLN A 63 3.51 -2.34 10.39
CA GLN A 63 3.09 -2.86 9.10
C GLN A 63 1.58 -2.70 8.97
N PHE A 64 1.13 -2.11 7.87
CA PHE A 64 -0.21 -2.35 7.37
C PHE A 64 -0.20 -3.63 6.55
N TRP A 65 -0.78 -4.69 7.11
CA TRP A 65 -0.99 -5.95 6.42
C TRP A 65 -2.15 -5.77 5.44
N SER A 66 -1.88 -5.97 4.16
CA SER A 66 -2.92 -5.94 3.14
C SER A 66 -3.87 -7.10 3.38
N VAL A 67 -5.17 -6.79 3.41
CA VAL A 67 -6.24 -7.79 3.35
C VAL A 67 -6.86 -7.82 1.95
N TYR A 68 -6.00 -7.65 0.93
CA TYR A 68 -6.33 -7.73 -0.48
C TYR A 68 -7.08 -9.01 -0.83
N VAL A 69 -8.03 -8.87 -1.75
CA VAL A 69 -8.67 -9.96 -2.45
C VAL A 69 -8.87 -9.58 -3.90
N ARG A 70 -8.85 -10.56 -4.81
CA ARG A 70 -9.14 -10.31 -6.22
C ARG A 70 -10.57 -9.81 -6.42
N ALA A 71 -10.73 -8.80 -7.28
CA ALA A 71 -12.03 -8.22 -7.64
C ALA A 71 -12.89 -9.14 -8.50
N ASP A 72 -12.31 -10.15 -9.16
CA ASP A 72 -13.03 -11.11 -10.00
C ASP A 72 -13.49 -12.37 -9.25
N LEU A 73 -13.32 -12.41 -7.92
CA LEU A 73 -13.95 -13.44 -7.09
C LEU A 73 -15.47 -13.20 -7.01
N PRO A 74 -16.29 -14.27 -6.98
CA PRO A 74 -17.75 -14.14 -6.94
C PRO A 74 -18.24 -13.42 -5.68
N ASP A 75 -17.60 -13.66 -4.53
CA ASP A 75 -17.91 -13.01 -3.25
C ASP A 75 -16.64 -12.44 -2.61
N PRO A 76 -16.34 -11.13 -2.77
CA PRO A 76 -15.12 -10.54 -2.22
C PRO A 76 -15.16 -10.34 -0.69
N VAL A 77 -16.36 -10.19 -0.11
CA VAL A 77 -16.51 -9.95 1.34
C VAL A 77 -16.05 -11.15 2.19
N PRO A 78 -16.51 -12.40 1.95
CA PRO A 78 -16.00 -13.57 2.68
C PRO A 78 -14.49 -13.75 2.55
N ALA A 79 -13.92 -13.55 1.36
CA ALA A 79 -12.47 -13.64 1.17
C ALA A 79 -11.73 -12.55 1.97
N THR A 80 -12.28 -11.33 2.05
CA THR A 80 -11.70 -10.25 2.86
C THR A 80 -11.72 -10.61 4.35
N LEU A 81 -12.79 -11.26 4.83
CA LEU A 81 -12.87 -11.77 6.20
C LEU A 81 -11.84 -12.87 6.48
N GLU A 82 -11.57 -13.75 5.52
CA GLU A 82 -10.51 -14.77 5.63
C GLU A 82 -9.11 -14.13 5.70
N GLN A 83 -8.86 -13.07 4.92
CA GLN A 83 -7.61 -12.31 4.98
C GLN A 83 -7.42 -11.63 6.34
N ILE A 84 -8.48 -11.00 6.87
CA ILE A 84 -8.49 -10.43 8.23
C ILE A 84 -8.20 -11.51 9.27
N ASP A 85 -8.84 -12.68 9.15
CA ASP A 85 -8.61 -13.80 10.04
C ASP A 85 -7.14 -14.29 9.99
N CYS A 86 -6.55 -14.37 8.79
CA CYS A 86 -5.13 -14.71 8.63
C CYS A 86 -4.22 -13.77 9.44
N VAL A 87 -4.41 -12.44 9.34
CA VAL A 87 -3.63 -11.46 10.11
C VAL A 87 -3.83 -11.67 11.62
N ARG A 88 -5.06 -11.93 12.06
CA ARG A 88 -5.36 -12.20 13.47
C ARG A 88 -4.72 -13.50 13.97
N GLN A 89 -4.64 -14.53 13.13
CA GLN A 89 -3.92 -15.77 13.45
C GLN A 89 -2.41 -15.52 13.57
N LEU A 90 -1.80 -14.73 12.67
CA LEU A 90 -0.38 -14.35 12.77
C LEU A 90 -0.10 -13.62 14.09
N LEU A 91 -0.94 -12.65 14.45
CA LEU A 91 -0.88 -11.94 15.74
C LEU A 91 -0.95 -12.89 16.94
N ALA A 92 -1.86 -13.88 16.90
CA ALA A 92 -2.02 -14.84 17.98
C ALA A 92 -0.85 -15.83 18.08
N ARG A 93 -0.22 -16.18 16.96
CA ARG A 93 0.93 -17.10 16.89
C ARG A 93 2.25 -16.44 17.32
N HIS A 94 2.39 -15.13 17.11
CA HIS A 94 3.64 -14.41 17.34
C HIS A 94 3.47 -13.19 18.28
N PRO A 95 2.90 -13.35 19.49
CA PRO A 95 2.55 -12.22 20.38
C PRO A 95 3.76 -11.46 20.95
N GLU A 96 4.93 -12.10 20.97
CA GLU A 96 6.19 -11.49 21.41
C GLU A 96 6.78 -10.55 20.34
N ASP A 97 6.44 -10.78 19.07
CA ASP A 97 6.97 -10.00 17.94
C ASP A 97 5.98 -9.02 17.36
N LEU A 98 4.71 -9.41 17.27
CA LEU A 98 3.64 -8.64 16.66
C LEU A 98 2.67 -8.13 17.73
N ALA A 99 2.24 -6.89 17.60
CA ALA A 99 1.25 -6.27 18.47
C ALA A 99 0.07 -5.74 17.64
N PRO A 100 -1.20 -6.03 17.99
CA PRO A 100 -2.32 -5.43 17.30
C PRO A 100 -2.30 -3.92 17.51
N ALA A 101 -2.45 -3.15 16.42
CA ALA A 101 -2.54 -1.70 16.46
C ALA A 101 -3.78 -1.22 15.70
N LEU A 102 -4.63 -0.49 16.41
CA LEU A 102 -5.87 0.08 15.90
C LEU A 102 -5.86 1.61 15.93
N THR A 103 -4.84 2.20 16.56
CA THR A 103 -4.71 3.65 16.74
C THR A 103 -3.25 4.07 16.65
N ALA A 104 -3.01 5.37 16.44
CA ALA A 104 -1.69 5.98 16.52
C ALA A 104 -1.01 5.72 17.88
N ALA A 105 -1.78 5.73 18.97
CA ALA A 105 -1.28 5.41 20.32
C ALA A 105 -0.86 3.94 20.46
N ASP A 106 -1.52 3.01 19.75
CA ASP A 106 -1.11 1.61 19.73
C ASP A 106 0.21 1.42 18.99
N MET A 107 0.44 2.17 17.90
CA MET A 107 1.71 2.16 17.18
C MET A 107 2.87 2.58 18.10
N GLU A 108 2.71 3.70 18.82
CA GLU A 108 3.73 4.17 19.77
C GLU A 108 3.94 3.18 20.92
N ARG A 109 2.88 2.55 21.43
CA ARG A 109 2.99 1.53 22.48
C ARG A 109 3.74 0.29 21.99
N ALA A 110 3.48 -0.18 20.77
CA ALA A 110 4.19 -1.32 20.19
C ALA A 110 5.68 -1.01 20.02
N ARG A 111 6.01 0.19 19.48
CA ARG A 111 7.39 0.67 19.37
C ARG A 111 8.11 0.69 20.71
N ALA A 112 7.48 1.25 21.74
CA ALA A 112 8.05 1.30 23.09
C ALA A 112 8.30 -0.09 23.71
N GLN A 113 7.55 -1.11 23.26
CA GLN A 113 7.68 -2.50 23.68
C GLN A 113 8.62 -3.31 22.78
N GLY A 114 9.18 -2.70 21.73
CA GLY A 114 10.00 -3.42 20.75
C GLY A 114 9.21 -4.44 19.93
N ARG A 115 7.90 -4.26 19.76
CA ARG A 115 7.03 -5.10 18.92
C ARG A 115 6.63 -4.37 17.66
N ILE A 116 6.34 -5.12 16.60
CA ILE A 116 5.87 -4.59 15.32
C ILE A 116 4.37 -4.33 15.44
N ALA A 117 3.97 -3.05 15.38
CA ALA A 117 2.57 -2.68 15.30
C ALA A 117 1.96 -3.23 14.01
N SER A 118 0.94 -4.07 14.14
CA SER A 118 0.28 -4.74 13.03
C SER A 118 -1.12 -4.17 12.86
N LEU A 119 -1.29 -3.42 11.77
CA LEU A 119 -2.54 -2.83 11.31
C LEU A 119 -3.03 -3.60 10.09
N MET A 120 -4.26 -3.31 9.64
CA MET A 120 -4.82 -3.90 8.42
C MET A 120 -5.30 -2.81 7.46
N GLY A 121 -5.15 -3.06 6.17
CA GLY A 121 -5.65 -2.21 5.11
C GLY A 121 -6.33 -3.03 4.02
N ALA A 122 -7.57 -2.68 3.67
CA ALA A 122 -8.29 -3.35 2.60
C ALA A 122 -7.91 -2.72 1.26
N GLU A 123 -7.69 -3.55 0.25
CA GLU A 123 -7.23 -3.09 -1.05
C GLU A 123 -8.29 -3.27 -2.13
N GLY A 124 -9.13 -2.23 -2.27
CA GLY A 124 -10.15 -2.13 -3.29
C GLY A 124 -11.57 -2.07 -2.73
N GLY A 125 -12.38 -1.16 -3.27
CA GLY A 125 -13.76 -0.92 -2.85
C GLY A 125 -14.70 -2.10 -3.02
N HIS A 126 -14.35 -3.10 -3.85
CA HIS A 126 -15.13 -4.32 -3.99
C HIS A 126 -15.23 -5.11 -2.68
N SER A 127 -14.28 -4.94 -1.75
CA SER A 127 -14.31 -5.57 -0.42
C SER A 127 -15.47 -5.10 0.47
N ILE A 128 -16.18 -4.03 0.11
CA ILE A 128 -17.40 -3.59 0.82
C ILE A 128 -18.70 -3.97 0.12
N ALA A 129 -18.65 -4.53 -1.09
CA ALA A 129 -19.82 -4.89 -1.91
C ALA A 129 -20.90 -3.79 -1.89
N ASP A 130 -20.50 -2.56 -2.20
CA ASP A 130 -21.34 -1.35 -2.27
C ASP A 130 -22.17 -1.06 -1.00
N SER A 131 -21.71 -1.56 0.15
CA SER A 131 -22.42 -1.45 1.43
C SER A 131 -21.62 -0.67 2.46
N LEU A 132 -22.16 0.48 2.87
CA LEU A 132 -21.63 1.26 4.00
C LEU A 132 -21.73 0.49 5.32
N GLY A 133 -22.67 -0.46 5.44
CA GLY A 133 -22.74 -1.37 6.59
C GLY A 133 -21.55 -2.31 6.65
N THR A 134 -21.15 -2.87 5.50
CA THR A 134 -19.96 -3.72 5.37
C THR A 134 -18.69 -2.92 5.67
N LEU A 135 -18.57 -1.69 5.13
CA LEU A 135 -17.46 -0.79 5.44
C LEU A 135 -17.26 -0.58 6.95
N ARG A 136 -18.35 -0.30 7.67
CA ARG A 136 -18.34 -0.19 9.14
C ARG A 136 -17.91 -1.50 9.82
N GLY A 137 -18.42 -2.63 9.36
CA GLY A 137 -18.03 -3.95 9.86
C GLY A 137 -16.53 -4.23 9.69
N LEU A 138 -15.95 -3.88 8.55
CA LEU A 138 -14.49 -4.00 8.33
C LEU A 138 -13.70 -3.11 9.30
N TYR A 139 -14.15 -1.88 9.54
CA TYR A 139 -13.54 -1.00 10.52
C TYR A 139 -13.55 -1.59 11.94
N ASP A 140 -14.69 -2.14 12.36
CA ASP A 140 -14.88 -2.78 13.66
C ASP A 140 -14.00 -4.04 13.81
N LEU A 141 -13.73 -4.74 12.71
CA LEU A 141 -12.80 -5.87 12.64
C LEU A 141 -11.32 -5.46 12.67
N GLY A 142 -11.01 -4.16 12.54
CA GLY A 142 -9.67 -3.60 12.70
C GLY A 142 -9.04 -3.02 11.44
N VAL A 143 -9.76 -2.97 10.31
CA VAL A 143 -9.26 -2.34 9.09
C VAL A 143 -9.13 -0.82 9.29
N ARG A 144 -7.99 -0.24 8.86
CA ARG A 144 -7.65 1.18 9.08
C ARG A 144 -7.40 1.99 7.83
N TYR A 145 -7.28 1.36 6.66
CA TYR A 145 -7.49 2.03 5.39
C TYR A 145 -8.32 1.18 4.43
N LEU A 146 -8.91 1.83 3.43
CA LEU A 146 -9.46 1.17 2.25
C LEU A 146 -8.92 1.89 1.00
N THR A 147 -8.24 1.14 0.14
CA THR A 147 -7.91 1.58 -1.23
C THR A 147 -9.21 1.61 -2.03
N LEU A 148 -9.55 2.74 -2.65
CA LEU A 148 -10.91 2.89 -3.23
C LEU A 148 -11.16 1.96 -4.42
N THR A 149 -10.12 1.61 -5.17
CA THR A 149 -10.13 0.59 -6.22
C THR A 149 -8.91 -0.30 -6.08
N HIS A 150 -8.92 -1.47 -6.71
CA HIS A 150 -7.68 -2.16 -7.10
C HIS A 150 -7.45 -1.87 -8.60
N ASN A 151 -7.08 -2.86 -9.41
CA ASN A 151 -6.77 -2.66 -10.84
C ASN A 151 -7.98 -2.46 -11.76
N PHE A 152 -9.21 -2.61 -11.26
CA PHE A 152 -10.43 -2.44 -12.04
C PHE A 152 -11.35 -1.41 -11.38
N ASN A 153 -12.18 -0.77 -12.20
CA ASN A 153 -13.24 0.09 -11.70
C ASN A 153 -14.17 -0.68 -10.76
N VAL A 154 -14.68 0.02 -9.75
CA VAL A 154 -15.88 -0.40 -9.01
C VAL A 154 -17.03 0.52 -9.40
N ALA A 155 -18.26 0.19 -9.02
CA ALA A 155 -19.46 0.92 -9.46
C ALA A 155 -19.45 2.43 -9.16
N TRP A 156 -18.60 2.87 -8.22
CA TRP A 156 -18.56 4.23 -7.69
C TRP A 156 -17.18 4.90 -7.72
N ALA A 157 -16.15 4.24 -8.25
CA ALA A 157 -14.79 4.79 -8.35
C ALA A 157 -14.01 4.23 -9.54
N ASP A 158 -13.30 5.12 -10.25
CA ASP A 158 -12.45 4.75 -11.39
C ASP A 158 -11.02 4.35 -10.94
N SER A 159 -10.50 3.26 -11.49
CA SER A 159 -9.13 2.77 -11.35
C SER A 159 -8.21 3.37 -12.41
N ALA A 160 -6.92 3.53 -12.09
CA ALA A 160 -5.93 4.07 -13.03
C ALA A 160 -5.57 3.10 -14.15
N THR A 161 -5.83 1.81 -13.97
CA THR A 161 -5.47 0.74 -14.92
C THR A 161 -6.69 0.19 -15.67
N ASP A 162 -7.78 0.95 -15.69
CA ASP A 162 -9.03 0.60 -16.37
C ASP A 162 -9.51 1.79 -17.23
N GLU A 163 -10.50 1.55 -18.08
CA GLU A 163 -11.11 2.59 -18.89
C GLU A 163 -11.96 3.54 -18.04
N PRO A 164 -12.03 4.85 -18.35
CA PRO A 164 -12.88 5.79 -17.60
C PRO A 164 -14.36 5.37 -17.56
N ALA A 165 -15.00 5.48 -16.39
CA ALA A 165 -16.42 5.16 -16.21
C ALA A 165 -17.18 6.29 -15.52
N VAL A 166 -17.15 6.37 -14.18
CA VAL A 166 -17.90 7.40 -13.43
C VAL A 166 -17.21 8.77 -13.44
N GLY A 167 -15.99 8.83 -13.98
CA GLY A 167 -15.22 10.07 -14.16
C GLY A 167 -14.46 10.50 -12.91
N GLY A 168 -14.15 9.57 -12.00
CA GLY A 168 -13.56 9.84 -10.69
C GLY A 168 -14.33 9.14 -9.57
N LEU A 169 -15.01 9.90 -8.71
CA LEU A 169 -15.96 9.39 -7.73
C LEU A 169 -17.40 9.76 -8.09
N SER A 170 -18.29 8.76 -8.07
CA SER A 170 -19.74 8.97 -8.14
C SER A 170 -20.29 9.65 -6.87
N ALA A 171 -21.60 9.90 -6.80
CA ALA A 171 -22.19 10.47 -5.59
C ALA A 171 -22.12 9.47 -4.41
N PHE A 172 -22.32 8.17 -4.67
CA PHE A 172 -22.07 7.12 -3.69
C PHE A 172 -20.58 7.02 -3.31
N GLY A 173 -19.65 7.13 -4.27
CA GLY A 173 -18.21 7.12 -3.97
C GLY A 173 -17.78 8.24 -3.02
N ARG A 174 -18.35 9.43 -3.18
CA ARG A 174 -18.15 10.54 -2.22
C ARG A 174 -18.79 10.25 -0.86
N GLU A 175 -19.89 9.50 -0.80
CA GLU A 175 -20.50 9.06 0.45
C GLU A 175 -19.66 8.00 1.17
N VAL A 176 -19.01 7.09 0.42
CA VAL A 176 -18.01 6.15 0.95
C VAL A 176 -16.88 6.93 1.62
N VAL A 177 -16.28 7.91 0.94
CA VAL A 177 -15.23 8.77 1.51
C VAL A 177 -15.70 9.48 2.78
N ARG A 178 -16.93 10.04 2.77
CA ARG A 178 -17.52 10.65 3.96
C ARG A 178 -17.65 9.64 5.10
N GLU A 179 -18.17 8.44 4.87
CA GLU A 179 -18.31 7.45 5.95
C GLU A 179 -16.95 6.98 6.47
N MET A 180 -15.94 6.83 5.60
CA MET A 180 -14.56 6.55 6.01
C MET A 180 -14.01 7.63 6.95
N ASN A 181 -14.20 8.93 6.62
CA ASN A 181 -13.81 10.02 7.51
C ASN A 181 -14.56 9.97 8.86
N ARG A 182 -15.85 9.57 8.88
CA ARG A 182 -16.62 9.44 10.14
C ARG A 182 -16.04 8.33 11.02
N LEU A 183 -15.61 7.23 10.41
CA LEU A 183 -15.08 6.07 11.13
C LEU A 183 -13.68 6.35 11.67
N GLY A 184 -12.88 7.11 10.93
CA GLY A 184 -11.43 7.20 11.12
C GLY A 184 -10.69 6.14 10.30
N MET A 185 -11.31 5.66 9.22
CA MET A 185 -10.65 4.84 8.22
C MET A 185 -9.96 5.77 7.22
N LEU A 186 -8.67 5.57 6.99
CA LEU A 186 -7.89 6.32 6.01
C LEU A 186 -8.37 6.00 4.60
N VAL A 187 -8.53 7.05 3.80
CA VAL A 187 -8.80 6.94 2.36
C VAL A 187 -7.46 6.69 1.67
N ASP A 188 -7.30 5.51 1.07
CA ASP A 188 -6.12 5.18 0.27
C ASP A 188 -6.40 5.39 -1.22
N LEU A 189 -5.52 6.16 -1.85
CA LEU A 189 -5.57 6.59 -3.25
C LEU A 189 -4.52 5.90 -4.11
N SER A 190 -3.85 4.86 -3.60
CA SER A 190 -3.19 3.91 -4.49
C SER A 190 -4.21 3.28 -5.45
N HIS A 191 -3.76 2.82 -6.61
CA HIS A 191 -4.55 2.25 -7.71
C HIS A 191 -5.53 3.18 -8.44
N VAL A 192 -6.13 4.15 -7.76
CA VAL A 192 -7.24 4.93 -8.33
C VAL A 192 -6.79 5.84 -9.47
N ALA A 193 -7.69 6.15 -10.40
CA ALA A 193 -7.42 7.10 -11.47
C ALA A 193 -7.09 8.49 -10.93
N ALA A 194 -6.34 9.30 -11.68
CA ALA A 194 -6.02 10.67 -11.26
C ALA A 194 -7.27 11.55 -11.07
N THR A 195 -8.36 11.28 -11.79
CA THR A 195 -9.68 11.90 -11.57
C THR A 195 -10.21 11.56 -10.17
N THR A 196 -10.18 10.28 -9.80
CA THR A 196 -10.58 9.77 -8.48
C THR A 196 -9.71 10.36 -7.36
N MET A 197 -8.39 10.51 -7.59
CA MET A 197 -7.50 11.16 -6.62
C MET A 197 -7.96 12.58 -6.27
N ARG A 198 -8.28 13.38 -7.30
CA ARG A 198 -8.73 14.78 -7.14
C ARG A 198 -10.09 14.84 -6.46
N ASP A 199 -11.02 14.00 -6.87
CA ASP A 199 -12.37 13.93 -6.29
C ASP A 199 -12.35 13.51 -4.82
N ALA A 200 -11.49 12.55 -4.46
CA ALA A 200 -11.33 12.14 -3.08
C ALA A 200 -10.72 13.25 -2.21
N LEU A 201 -9.71 13.96 -2.73
CA LEU A 201 -9.12 15.12 -2.05
C LEU A 201 -10.11 16.30 -1.91
N ASP A 202 -11.08 16.43 -2.82
CA ASP A 202 -12.17 17.41 -2.71
C ASP A 202 -13.23 16.98 -1.68
N ALA A 203 -13.50 15.69 -1.57
CA ALA A 203 -14.57 15.15 -0.72
C ALA A 203 -14.14 14.88 0.73
N THR A 204 -12.86 14.57 0.96
CA THR A 204 -12.36 14.17 2.27
C THR A 204 -12.23 15.35 3.24
N SER A 205 -12.55 15.11 4.51
CA SER A 205 -12.26 16.01 5.63
C SER A 205 -11.07 15.55 6.47
N ALA A 206 -10.47 14.40 6.15
CA ALA A 206 -9.32 13.83 6.84
C ALA A 206 -8.11 13.70 5.91
N PRO A 207 -6.89 13.62 6.46
CA PRO A 207 -5.70 13.24 5.70
C PRO A 207 -5.91 11.92 4.94
N VAL A 208 -5.51 11.91 3.66
CA VAL A 208 -5.51 10.71 2.82
C VAL A 208 -4.13 10.04 2.82
N ILE A 209 -4.07 8.82 2.32
CA ILE A 209 -2.79 8.16 2.03
C ILE A 209 -2.73 7.70 0.57
N PHE A 210 -1.50 7.47 0.12
CA PHE A 210 -1.21 6.49 -0.93
C PHE A 210 -0.38 5.40 -0.27
N SER A 211 -0.96 4.25 0.02
CA SER A 211 -0.29 3.16 0.74
C SER A 211 0.94 2.59 0.02
N HIS A 212 0.95 2.61 -1.33
CA HIS A 212 2.08 2.16 -2.15
C HIS A 212 1.98 2.77 -3.57
N SER A 213 2.46 4.01 -3.74
CA SER A 213 2.53 4.68 -5.06
C SER A 213 3.70 5.64 -5.12
N SER A 214 4.34 5.75 -6.30
CA SER A 214 5.54 6.57 -6.51
C SER A 214 5.23 7.79 -7.41
N ALA A 215 6.22 8.63 -7.73
CA ALA A 215 6.01 9.86 -8.52
C ALA A 215 5.85 9.62 -10.04
N ARG A 216 4.79 10.17 -10.65
CA ARG A 216 4.52 10.01 -12.09
C ARG A 216 5.44 10.86 -12.96
N ALA A 217 5.85 12.03 -12.47
CA ALA A 217 6.80 12.88 -13.20
C ALA A 217 8.19 12.26 -13.34
N VAL A 218 8.57 11.35 -12.42
CA VAL A 218 9.85 10.61 -12.48
C VAL A 218 9.73 9.39 -13.41
N CYS A 219 8.58 8.70 -13.38
CA CYS A 219 8.31 7.54 -14.22
C CYS A 219 6.83 7.52 -14.61
N ASP A 220 6.54 7.72 -15.90
CA ASP A 220 5.17 7.92 -16.37
C ASP A 220 4.41 6.60 -16.46
N HIS A 221 3.73 6.27 -15.37
CA HIS A 221 2.90 5.09 -15.24
C HIS A 221 1.60 5.44 -14.50
N PRO A 222 0.43 4.91 -14.90
CA PRO A 222 -0.86 5.25 -14.28
C PRO A 222 -0.95 4.93 -12.79
N ARG A 223 -0.18 3.96 -12.28
CA ARG A 223 -0.10 3.70 -10.83
C ARG A 223 0.64 4.78 -10.04
N ASN A 224 1.40 5.65 -10.69
CA ASN A 224 2.14 6.71 -10.02
C ASN A 224 1.30 8.00 -9.88
N ILE A 225 1.69 8.84 -8.91
CA ILE A 225 0.95 10.04 -8.49
C ILE A 225 1.39 11.25 -9.34
N PRO A 226 0.46 11.97 -9.99
CA PRO A 226 0.75 13.24 -10.66
C PRO A 226 1.18 14.35 -9.68
N ASP A 227 2.02 15.28 -10.14
CA ASP A 227 2.50 16.39 -9.30
C ASP A 227 1.36 17.28 -8.78
N ASP A 228 0.33 17.55 -9.60
CA ASP A 228 -0.83 18.35 -9.17
C ASP A 228 -1.61 17.71 -8.01
N VAL A 229 -1.47 16.40 -7.82
CA VAL A 229 -2.05 15.67 -6.68
C VAL A 229 -1.09 15.70 -5.48
N LEU A 230 0.21 15.52 -5.70
CA LEU A 230 1.24 15.64 -4.65
C LEU A 230 1.22 17.04 -3.99
N GLU A 231 1.06 18.11 -4.78
CA GLU A 231 0.96 19.50 -4.32
C GLU A 231 -0.23 19.76 -3.38
N ARG A 232 -1.24 18.89 -3.39
CA ARG A 232 -2.43 19.00 -2.53
C ARG A 232 -2.24 18.37 -1.15
N LEU A 233 -1.24 17.51 -0.96
CA LEU A 233 -0.99 16.81 0.30
C LEU A 233 -0.68 17.75 1.49
N PRO A 234 0.09 18.85 1.33
CA PRO A 234 0.27 19.84 2.40
C PRO A 234 -1.02 20.39 2.96
N ALA A 235 -1.97 20.76 2.10
CA ALA A 235 -3.26 21.31 2.51
C ALA A 235 -4.18 20.24 3.12
N ASN A 236 -4.15 19.01 2.57
CA ASN A 236 -4.93 17.88 3.09
C ASN A 236 -4.36 17.30 4.39
N GLY A 237 -3.04 17.35 4.60
CA GLY A 237 -2.33 16.72 5.71
C GLY A 237 -1.89 15.26 5.48
N GLY A 238 -2.19 14.71 4.30
CA GLY A 238 -1.95 13.31 3.92
C GLY A 238 -0.49 12.93 3.67
N VAL A 239 -0.26 11.66 3.32
CA VAL A 239 1.07 11.12 3.00
C VAL A 239 1.05 10.24 1.74
N ALA A 240 2.08 10.36 0.91
CA ALA A 240 2.35 9.43 -0.18
C ALA A 240 3.47 8.46 0.22
N MET A 241 3.17 7.17 0.24
CA MET A 241 4.10 6.12 0.66
C MET A 241 4.73 5.49 -0.59
N VAL A 242 6.02 5.78 -0.82
CA VAL A 242 6.72 5.36 -2.03
C VAL A 242 6.77 3.83 -2.12
N THR A 243 6.53 3.27 -3.31
CA THR A 243 6.59 1.83 -3.54
C THR A 243 7.83 1.40 -4.31
N PHE A 244 8.14 0.11 -4.27
CA PHE A 244 9.38 -0.45 -4.83
C PHE A 244 9.15 -1.21 -6.15
N VAL A 245 7.89 -1.36 -6.60
CA VAL A 245 7.53 -2.14 -7.78
C VAL A 245 8.33 -1.68 -9.02
N PRO A 246 9.25 -2.50 -9.56
CA PRO A 246 10.17 -2.06 -10.62
C PRO A 246 9.47 -1.55 -11.86
N LYS A 247 8.38 -2.20 -12.29
CA LYS A 247 7.57 -1.79 -13.44
C LYS A 247 6.76 -0.49 -13.22
N PHE A 248 6.83 0.12 -12.04
CA PHE A 248 6.29 1.45 -11.77
C PHE A 248 7.40 2.49 -11.59
N VAL A 249 8.55 2.10 -11.02
CA VAL A 249 9.59 3.05 -10.61
C VAL A 249 10.76 3.19 -11.59
N LEU A 250 10.96 2.22 -12.49
CA LEU A 250 12.02 2.28 -13.49
C LEU A 250 11.41 2.44 -14.88
N GLN A 251 11.71 3.54 -15.57
CA GLN A 251 11.17 3.81 -16.91
C GLN A 251 11.50 2.66 -17.89
N ALA A 252 12.72 2.13 -17.85
CA ALA A 252 13.07 0.98 -18.67
C ALA A 252 12.20 -0.25 -18.39
N ALA A 253 11.77 -0.47 -17.14
CA ALA A 253 10.87 -1.57 -16.79
C ALA A 253 9.42 -1.29 -17.22
N VAL A 254 8.96 -0.04 -17.15
CA VAL A 254 7.67 0.38 -17.75
C VAL A 254 7.65 0.06 -19.24
N ASP A 255 8.66 0.52 -19.97
CA ASP A 255 8.78 0.32 -21.42
C ASP A 255 8.88 -1.17 -21.77
N TRP A 256 9.66 -1.93 -20.99
CA TRP A 256 9.80 -3.38 -21.14
C TRP A 256 8.48 -4.11 -20.90
N THR A 257 7.72 -3.76 -19.85
CA THR A 257 6.42 -4.36 -19.57
C THR A 257 5.41 -4.06 -20.67
N ALA A 258 5.37 -2.81 -21.18
CA ALA A 258 4.51 -2.46 -22.31
C ALA A 258 4.83 -3.31 -23.56
N ALA A 259 6.11 -3.47 -23.89
CA ALA A 259 6.55 -4.32 -25.00
C ALA A 259 6.22 -5.81 -24.77
N ALA A 260 6.35 -6.31 -23.55
CA ALA A 260 5.98 -7.68 -23.19
C ALA A 260 4.46 -7.92 -23.36
N ASP A 261 3.65 -6.95 -22.93
CA ASP A 261 2.19 -7.01 -23.06
C ASP A 261 1.74 -6.96 -24.53
N GLU A 262 2.39 -6.14 -25.35
CA GLU A 262 2.18 -6.11 -26.80
C GLU A 262 2.57 -7.44 -27.44
N ASN A 263 3.69 -8.03 -27.03
CA ASN A 263 4.10 -9.35 -27.49
C ASN A 263 3.08 -10.43 -27.12
N MET A 264 2.53 -10.41 -25.89
CA MET A 264 1.47 -11.33 -25.48
C MET A 264 0.24 -11.20 -26.38
N ARG A 265 -0.23 -9.96 -26.62
CA ARG A 265 -1.37 -9.68 -27.50
C ARG A 265 -1.11 -10.12 -28.94
N ALA A 266 0.10 -9.93 -29.47
CA ALA A 266 0.49 -10.35 -30.80
C ALA A 266 0.45 -11.89 -30.99
N HIS A 267 0.59 -12.64 -29.89
CA HIS A 267 0.46 -14.09 -29.86
C HIS A 267 -0.96 -14.58 -29.49
N GLY A 268 -1.94 -13.67 -29.42
CA GLY A 268 -3.34 -13.99 -29.17
C GLY A 268 -3.70 -14.21 -27.70
N PHE A 269 -2.82 -13.85 -26.77
CA PHE A 269 -3.07 -13.94 -25.34
C PHE A 269 -3.49 -12.59 -24.75
N HIS A 270 -4.35 -12.63 -23.73
CA HIS A 270 -4.48 -11.48 -22.84
C HIS A 270 -3.15 -11.26 -22.12
N HIS A 271 -2.73 -10.01 -21.90
CA HIS A 271 -1.43 -9.71 -21.30
C HIS A 271 -1.31 -10.19 -19.83
N LEU A 272 -2.43 -10.42 -19.15
CA LEU A 272 -2.50 -11.04 -17.82
C LEU A 272 -2.71 -12.57 -17.84
N ASP A 273 -2.62 -13.22 -18.99
CA ASP A 273 -2.80 -14.67 -19.10
C ASP A 273 -1.60 -15.41 -18.50
N THR A 274 -1.88 -16.32 -17.55
CA THR A 274 -0.87 -17.11 -16.82
C THR A 274 -0.89 -18.60 -17.16
N THR A 275 -1.59 -18.99 -18.23
CA THR A 275 -1.55 -20.37 -18.75
C THR A 275 -0.14 -20.79 -19.14
N ALA A 276 0.11 -22.10 -19.20
CA ALA A 276 1.44 -22.62 -19.54
C ALA A 276 1.92 -22.13 -20.92
N GLU A 277 0.99 -22.00 -21.87
CA GLU A 277 1.19 -21.51 -23.22
C GLU A 277 1.53 -20.01 -23.24
N ALA A 278 0.73 -19.19 -22.56
CA ALA A 278 0.99 -17.75 -22.39
C ALA A 278 2.37 -17.50 -21.75
N MET A 279 2.67 -18.22 -20.67
CA MET A 279 3.96 -18.10 -19.99
C MET A 279 5.14 -18.57 -20.84
N LYS A 280 4.94 -19.47 -21.81
CA LYS A 280 5.99 -19.84 -22.77
C LYS A 280 6.31 -18.67 -23.70
N VAL A 281 5.29 -17.94 -24.17
CA VAL A 281 5.46 -16.74 -24.99
C VAL A 281 6.20 -15.65 -24.20
N HIS A 282 5.78 -15.41 -22.95
CA HIS A 282 6.43 -14.42 -22.09
C HIS A 282 7.90 -14.76 -21.82
N ARG A 283 8.22 -16.02 -21.51
CA ARG A 283 9.62 -16.46 -21.31
C ARG A 283 10.48 -16.29 -22.57
N ALA A 284 9.95 -16.61 -23.76
CA ALA A 284 10.68 -16.41 -25.01
C ALA A 284 10.95 -14.93 -25.30
N PHE A 285 10.03 -14.04 -24.91
CA PHE A 285 10.27 -12.59 -24.95
C PHE A 285 11.41 -12.18 -24.01
N GLU A 286 11.37 -12.63 -22.76
CA GLU A 286 12.39 -12.32 -21.74
C GLU A 286 13.79 -12.87 -22.07
N GLU A 287 13.88 -14.02 -22.76
CA GLU A 287 15.16 -14.57 -23.26
C GLU A 287 15.86 -13.65 -24.27
N THR A 288 15.09 -12.92 -25.08
CA THR A 288 15.61 -12.02 -26.12
C THR A 288 15.64 -10.56 -25.69
N HIS A 289 14.86 -10.20 -24.67
CA HIS A 289 14.75 -8.88 -24.07
C HIS A 289 14.92 -9.04 -22.56
N PRO A 290 16.17 -9.08 -22.04
CA PRO A 290 16.38 -9.24 -20.61
C PRO A 290 15.67 -8.15 -19.82
N ARG A 291 15.01 -8.56 -18.72
CA ARG A 291 14.28 -7.65 -17.85
C ARG A 291 15.23 -6.64 -17.20
N PRO A 292 14.92 -5.33 -17.26
CA PRO A 292 15.72 -4.31 -16.57
C PRO A 292 15.50 -4.39 -15.05
N VAL A 293 16.57 -4.11 -14.30
CA VAL A 293 16.59 -4.22 -12.84
C VAL A 293 16.65 -2.82 -12.23
N ALA A 294 15.67 -2.50 -11.38
CA ALA A 294 15.66 -1.27 -10.59
C ALA A 294 16.66 -1.38 -9.44
N THR A 295 17.02 -0.26 -8.82
CA THR A 295 17.95 -0.24 -7.67
C THR A 295 17.40 0.61 -6.54
N VAL A 296 18.06 0.59 -5.38
CA VAL A 296 17.81 1.55 -4.30
C VAL A 296 17.80 3.00 -4.79
N ALA A 297 18.75 3.38 -5.67
CA ALA A 297 18.85 4.73 -6.20
C ALA A 297 17.60 5.12 -7.03
N THR A 298 17.02 4.16 -7.76
CA THR A 298 15.76 4.36 -8.50
C THR A 298 14.63 4.78 -7.57
N VAL A 299 14.49 4.12 -6.42
CA VAL A 299 13.46 4.48 -5.42
C VAL A 299 13.77 5.83 -4.76
N ALA A 300 15.04 6.11 -4.47
CA ALA A 300 15.45 7.38 -3.90
C ALA A 300 15.20 8.57 -4.86
N ASP A 301 15.30 8.38 -6.18
CA ASP A 301 14.95 9.41 -7.18
C ASP A 301 13.47 9.81 -7.07
N HIS A 302 12.57 8.85 -6.85
CA HIS A 302 11.17 9.15 -6.57
C HIS A 302 10.99 9.93 -5.26
N LEU A 303 11.67 9.53 -4.19
CA LEU A 303 11.56 10.23 -2.90
C LEU A 303 12.09 11.67 -2.95
N ASP A 304 13.18 11.93 -3.66
CA ASP A 304 13.71 13.28 -3.85
C ASP A 304 12.68 14.19 -4.56
N HIS A 305 12.10 13.72 -5.67
CA HIS A 305 11.06 14.46 -6.38
C HIS A 305 9.80 14.65 -5.55
N MET A 306 9.31 13.57 -4.90
CA MET A 306 8.13 13.65 -4.02
C MET A 306 8.37 14.63 -2.87
N ARG A 307 9.58 14.69 -2.31
CA ARG A 307 9.96 15.67 -1.29
C ARG A 307 9.91 17.09 -1.80
N GLU A 308 10.38 17.34 -3.02
CA GLU A 308 10.34 18.66 -3.64
C GLU A 308 8.90 19.16 -3.82
N VAL A 309 8.01 18.29 -4.30
CA VAL A 309 6.63 18.66 -4.64
C VAL A 309 5.68 18.62 -3.44
N ALA A 310 5.65 17.50 -2.70
CA ALA A 310 4.72 17.31 -1.59
C ALA A 310 5.28 17.80 -0.24
N GLY A 311 6.59 17.93 -0.10
CA GLY A 311 7.24 18.24 1.18
C GLY A 311 7.46 17.00 2.07
N VAL A 312 8.53 17.04 2.88
CA VAL A 312 9.00 15.90 3.69
C VAL A 312 7.99 15.39 4.73
N ASP A 313 7.07 16.25 5.17
CA ASP A 313 6.01 15.88 6.10
C ASP A 313 4.91 15.01 5.45
N HIS A 314 4.97 14.80 4.13
CA HIS A 314 3.93 14.13 3.36
C HIS A 314 4.42 12.85 2.67
N LEU A 315 5.49 12.25 3.21
CA LEU A 315 6.12 11.06 2.64
C LEU A 315 6.09 9.88 3.62
N GLY A 316 6.02 8.67 3.06
CA GLY A 316 6.19 7.40 3.76
C GLY A 316 6.78 6.33 2.85
N ILE A 317 6.71 5.06 3.26
CA ILE A 317 7.22 3.90 2.50
C ILE A 317 6.16 2.79 2.48
N GLY A 318 5.89 2.22 1.30
CA GLY A 318 4.99 1.07 1.13
C GLY A 318 5.57 0.11 0.12
N GLY A 319 6.37 -0.84 0.60
CA GLY A 319 7.27 -1.63 -0.22
C GLY A 319 6.60 -2.58 -1.22
N ASP A 320 5.33 -2.93 -1.01
CA ASP A 320 4.58 -3.90 -1.82
C ASP A 320 5.18 -5.33 -1.76
N TYR A 321 5.88 -5.63 -0.65
CA TYR A 321 6.46 -6.94 -0.44
C TYR A 321 5.38 -8.02 -0.38
N ASP A 322 5.70 -9.17 -0.97
CA ASP A 322 4.79 -10.31 -1.19
C ASP A 322 3.59 -10.03 -2.12
N GLY A 323 3.45 -8.78 -2.61
CA GLY A 323 2.43 -8.36 -3.60
C GLY A 323 2.97 -8.26 -5.03
N THR A 324 4.26 -7.96 -5.18
CA THR A 324 4.98 -7.99 -6.46
C THR A 324 5.97 -9.16 -6.56
N ALA A 325 6.14 -9.70 -7.77
CA ALA A 325 7.07 -10.79 -8.04
C ALA A 325 8.54 -10.34 -8.21
N PHE A 326 8.77 -9.05 -8.45
CA PHE A 326 10.10 -8.49 -8.73
C PHE A 326 10.37 -7.29 -7.84
N THR A 327 11.62 -7.16 -7.43
CA THR A 327 12.08 -6.14 -6.49
C THR A 327 13.36 -5.45 -7.01
N PRO A 328 13.65 -4.21 -6.56
CA PRO A 328 14.91 -3.54 -6.87
C PRO A 328 16.11 -4.23 -6.21
N ASP A 329 17.28 -4.15 -6.85
CA ASP A 329 18.55 -4.54 -6.23
C ASP A 329 18.80 -3.71 -4.96
N GLY A 330 19.10 -4.40 -3.86
CA GLY A 330 19.24 -3.82 -2.52
C GLY A 330 17.92 -3.67 -1.75
N LEU A 331 16.77 -3.94 -2.37
CA LEU A 331 15.43 -3.98 -1.77
C LEU A 331 14.74 -5.31 -2.07
N GLY A 332 15.52 -6.40 -2.08
CA GLY A 332 15.07 -7.72 -2.50
C GLY A 332 13.98 -8.32 -1.62
N ASP A 333 13.94 -7.94 -0.34
CA ASP A 333 12.97 -8.39 0.65
C ASP A 333 12.86 -7.37 1.80
N VAL A 334 12.01 -7.66 2.80
CA VAL A 334 11.72 -6.73 3.91
C VAL A 334 12.94 -6.38 4.78
N SER A 335 14.10 -7.01 4.58
CA SER A 335 15.35 -6.62 5.25
C SER A 335 16.06 -5.43 4.59
N GLY A 336 15.61 -5.00 3.40
CA GLY A 336 16.32 -4.05 2.54
C GLY A 336 16.20 -2.57 2.91
N TYR A 337 15.23 -2.16 3.73
CA TYR A 337 15.00 -0.72 4.01
C TYR A 337 16.23 0.07 4.49
N PRO A 338 17.15 -0.47 5.33
CA PRO A 338 18.36 0.26 5.73
C PRO A 338 19.22 0.70 4.55
N ASN A 339 19.20 -0.02 3.41
CA ASN A 339 19.92 0.38 2.21
C ASN A 339 19.32 1.65 1.59
N LEU A 340 17.98 1.77 1.55
CA LEU A 340 17.31 2.99 1.10
C LEU A 340 17.58 4.16 2.04
N ILE A 341 17.52 3.94 3.35
CA ILE A 341 17.83 4.99 4.33
C ILE A 341 19.29 5.44 4.21
N ALA A 342 20.23 4.52 3.96
CA ALA A 342 21.64 4.86 3.72
C ALA A 342 21.82 5.71 2.45
N GLU A 343 21.18 5.33 1.34
CA GLU A 343 21.19 6.12 0.10
C GLU A 343 20.65 7.54 0.33
N LEU A 344 19.53 7.69 1.05
CA LEU A 344 18.97 9.01 1.34
C LEU A 344 19.87 9.85 2.25
N LEU A 345 20.56 9.23 3.21
CA LEU A 345 21.59 9.90 4.02
C LEU A 345 22.75 10.40 3.14
N ASP A 346 23.21 9.58 2.20
CA ASP A 346 24.26 9.95 1.22
C ASP A 346 23.80 11.09 0.30
N ARG A 347 22.49 11.19 0.03
CA ARG A 347 21.86 12.33 -0.68
C ARG A 347 21.60 13.56 0.20
N GLY A 348 21.99 13.53 1.47
CA GLY A 348 21.90 14.68 2.38
C GLY A 348 20.56 14.83 3.10
N TRP A 349 19.72 13.79 3.14
CA TRP A 349 18.53 13.79 3.99
C TRP A 349 18.94 13.80 5.46
N SER A 350 18.27 14.63 6.27
CA SER A 350 18.59 14.70 7.69
C SER A 350 17.99 13.50 8.45
N ARG A 351 18.56 13.16 9.62
CA ARG A 351 17.95 12.15 10.51
C ARG A 351 16.51 12.51 10.91
N THR A 352 16.19 13.80 10.97
CA THR A 352 14.83 14.26 11.31
C THR A 352 13.88 14.08 10.13
N ASP A 353 14.33 14.33 8.90
CA ASP A 353 13.56 14.05 7.69
C ASP A 353 13.26 12.56 7.60
N LEU A 354 14.26 11.71 7.80
CA LEU A 354 14.10 10.26 7.72
C LEU A 354 13.22 9.72 8.84
N ALA A 355 13.29 10.25 10.06
CA ALA A 355 12.34 9.91 11.13
C ALA A 355 10.88 10.29 10.79
N LYS A 356 10.66 11.32 9.97
CA LYS A 356 9.33 11.65 9.45
C LYS A 356 8.85 10.61 8.45
N VAL A 357 9.68 10.31 7.44
CA VAL A 357 9.39 9.32 6.40
C VAL A 357 9.13 7.94 6.98
N THR A 358 9.96 7.49 7.93
CA THR A 358 9.87 6.13 8.46
C THR A 358 8.75 5.99 9.48
N TRP A 359 8.54 6.97 10.39
CA TRP A 359 7.64 6.78 11.53
C TRP A 359 6.61 7.89 11.70
N ARG A 360 7.05 9.13 11.85
CA ARG A 360 6.22 10.19 12.43
C ARG A 360 5.07 10.61 11.53
N ASN A 361 5.26 10.59 10.21
CA ASN A 361 4.22 11.01 9.27
C ASN A 361 3.02 10.05 9.30
N ALA A 362 3.27 8.72 9.30
CA ALA A 362 2.22 7.72 9.34
C ALA A 362 1.44 7.76 10.68
N VAL A 363 2.15 7.88 11.81
CA VAL A 363 1.51 8.05 13.14
C VAL A 363 0.65 9.32 13.19
N ARG A 364 1.16 10.44 12.65
CA ARG A 364 0.40 11.70 12.57
C ARG A 364 -0.87 11.54 11.75
N VAL A 365 -0.78 10.94 10.57
CA VAL A 365 -1.92 10.80 9.66
C VAL A 365 -3.01 9.92 10.27
N LEU A 366 -2.65 8.81 10.91
CA LEU A 366 -3.62 7.97 11.61
C LEU A 366 -4.27 8.73 12.78
N GLY A 367 -3.47 9.45 13.59
CA GLY A 367 -4.00 10.27 14.69
C GLY A 367 -4.95 11.38 14.22
N ALA A 368 -4.63 12.04 13.11
CA ALA A 368 -5.48 13.07 12.52
C ALA A 368 -6.81 12.50 11.98
N ALA A 369 -6.81 11.28 11.43
CA ALA A 369 -8.04 10.59 11.05
C ALA A 369 -8.91 10.28 12.28
N GLU A 370 -8.30 9.88 13.41
CA GLU A 370 -9.01 9.67 14.67
C GLU A 370 -9.62 10.96 15.23
N ASP A 371 -8.91 12.09 15.12
CA ASP A 371 -9.40 13.42 15.50
C ASP A 371 -10.64 13.81 14.69
N VAL A 372 -10.55 13.74 13.35
CA VAL A 372 -11.68 14.04 12.46
C VAL A 372 -12.86 13.11 12.73
N ALA A 373 -12.61 11.82 12.95
CA ALA A 373 -13.64 10.85 13.26
C ALA A 373 -14.35 11.14 14.59
N ARG A 374 -13.64 11.65 15.61
CA ARG A 374 -14.24 12.03 16.90
C ARG A 374 -15.21 13.19 16.72
N ASP A 375 -14.84 14.20 15.93
CA ASP A 375 -15.71 15.35 15.66
C ASP A 375 -16.93 14.97 14.81
N LEU A 376 -16.74 14.18 13.74
CA LEU A 376 -17.81 13.76 12.85
C LEU A 376 -18.80 12.80 13.54
N ARG A 377 -18.33 11.92 14.42
CA ARG A 377 -19.24 11.04 15.21
C ARG A 377 -20.06 11.82 16.24
N ALA A 378 -19.61 12.98 16.67
CA ALA A 378 -20.37 13.85 17.58
C ALA A 378 -21.45 14.66 16.83
N THR A 379 -21.25 14.95 15.55
CA THR A 379 -22.12 15.84 14.77
C THR A 379 -23.05 15.14 13.77
N ARG A 380 -22.76 13.88 13.39
CA ARG A 380 -23.64 13.11 12.50
C ARG A 380 -23.68 11.61 12.78
N ALA A 381 -24.84 11.02 12.47
CA ALA A 381 -25.08 9.58 12.51
C ALA A 381 -24.34 8.84 11.37
N PRO A 382 -24.15 7.50 11.47
CA PRO A 382 -23.80 6.68 10.31
C PRO A 382 -24.76 6.92 9.15
N SER A 383 -24.21 6.92 7.93
CA SER A 383 -25.03 6.98 6.73
C SER A 383 -25.75 5.66 6.46
N ASN A 384 -27.00 5.78 6.00
CA ASN A 384 -27.86 4.70 5.52
C ASN A 384 -28.14 4.84 4.01
N ALA A 385 -27.40 5.69 3.30
CA ALA A 385 -27.49 5.77 1.85
C ALA A 385 -27.06 4.45 1.20
N THR A 386 -27.68 4.14 0.07
CA THR A 386 -27.30 3.03 -0.81
C THR A 386 -26.77 3.57 -2.14
N LEU A 387 -26.10 2.72 -2.91
CA LEU A 387 -25.63 3.08 -4.25
C LEU A 387 -26.80 3.53 -5.13
N GLU A 388 -27.91 2.80 -5.16
CA GLU A 388 -29.12 3.15 -5.92
C GLU A 388 -29.70 4.49 -5.48
N SER A 389 -29.67 4.80 -4.18
CA SER A 389 -30.24 6.06 -3.69
C SER A 389 -29.45 7.30 -4.12
N LEU A 390 -28.17 7.15 -4.45
CA LEU A 390 -27.28 8.27 -4.81
C LEU A 390 -26.92 8.31 -6.30
N ASP A 391 -26.82 7.14 -6.93
CA ASP A 391 -26.32 7.00 -8.31
C ASP A 391 -27.38 6.47 -9.30
N GLY A 392 -28.53 5.98 -8.83
CA GLY A 392 -29.68 5.57 -9.66
C GLY A 392 -29.87 4.08 -9.81
#